data_AF-A0A2S6RG15-F1
#
_entry.id   AF-A0A2S6RG15-F1
#
_cell.length_a   1.000
_cell.length_b   1.000
_cell.length_c   1.000
_cell.angle_alpha   90.00
_cell.angle_beta   90.00
_cell.angle_gamma   90.00
#
_symmetry.space_group_name_H-M   'P 1'
#
loop_
_entity.id
_entity.type
_entity.pdbx_description
1 polymer ?
#
loop_
_entity_poly.entity_id
_entity_poly.type
_entity_poly.pdbx_seq_one_letter_code
_entity_poly.pdbx_strand_id
1 'polypeptide(L)'
;MASLWKLPVIFCIENNQYGMGTSIKKASAGENLSKHGESFGIPGLEVDGMNPLSVYEVCCQAVEWVRSGNGPIVLEMKTYRYRGHSMSDPAKYRSREEVQKIKDEKDPIDDIKSLLIENKIYSEKEIKNIDNNIRNNISIAAEKALAAELPSLSNLYEDVMVKG
;
A
#
# COMPACT_ATOMS: atom_id res chain seq x y z
N MET A 1 -19.40 -11.61 -8.48
CA MET A 1 -18.84 -12.97 -8.27
C MET A 1 -18.42 -13.22 -6.82
N ALA A 2 -17.48 -12.46 -6.26
CA ALA A 2 -16.99 -12.70 -4.88
C ALA A 2 -18.10 -12.77 -3.81
N SER A 3 -19.07 -11.83 -3.86
CA SER A 3 -20.23 -11.84 -2.95
C SER A 3 -21.13 -13.07 -3.15
N LEU A 4 -21.57 -13.31 -4.41
CA LEU A 4 -22.45 -14.44 -4.77
C LEU A 4 -21.90 -15.80 -4.32
N TRP A 5 -20.59 -16.00 -4.43
CA TRP A 5 -19.92 -17.25 -4.08
C TRP A 5 -19.34 -17.26 -2.66
N LYS A 6 -19.54 -16.20 -1.88
CA LYS A 6 -18.96 -16.00 -0.53
C LYS A 6 -17.46 -16.30 -0.48
N LEU A 7 -16.71 -15.81 -1.47
CA LEU A 7 -15.28 -16.05 -1.54
C LEU A 7 -14.54 -15.33 -0.38
N PRO A 8 -13.49 -15.94 0.19
CA PRO A 8 -12.69 -15.33 1.24
C PRO A 8 -11.71 -14.30 0.65
N VAL A 9 -12.22 -13.13 0.26
CA VAL A 9 -11.45 -12.07 -0.43
C VAL A 9 -11.52 -10.76 0.32
N ILE A 10 -10.35 -10.14 0.52
CA ILE A 10 -10.23 -8.76 1.01
C ILE A 10 -9.88 -7.89 -0.18
N PHE A 11 -10.74 -6.93 -0.51
CA PHE A 11 -10.45 -5.91 -1.51
C PHE A 11 -9.80 -4.71 -0.82
N CYS A 12 -8.50 -4.52 -0.99
CA CYS A 12 -7.78 -3.38 -0.45
C CYS A 12 -7.72 -2.25 -1.48
N ILE A 13 -8.21 -1.06 -1.10
CA ILE A 13 -8.13 0.17 -1.89
C ILE A 13 -7.11 1.09 -1.21
N GLU A 14 -5.94 1.25 -1.81
CA GLU A 14 -4.94 2.23 -1.36
C GLU A 14 -5.31 3.63 -1.90
N ASN A 15 -6.15 4.35 -1.16
CA ASN A 15 -6.60 5.68 -1.55
C ASN A 15 -5.55 6.73 -1.23
N ASN A 16 -4.61 6.92 -2.15
CA ASN A 16 -3.57 7.96 -2.10
C ASN A 16 -4.03 9.34 -2.64
N GLN A 17 -5.34 9.55 -2.79
CA GLN A 17 -6.00 10.77 -3.28
C GLN A 17 -5.94 11.03 -4.80
N TYR A 18 -5.08 10.34 -5.57
CA TYR A 18 -4.85 10.65 -6.99
C TYR A 18 -4.67 9.41 -7.88
N GLY A 19 -5.50 9.29 -8.93
CA GLY A 19 -5.28 8.39 -10.07
C GLY A 19 -4.38 9.07 -11.11
N MET A 20 -3.08 8.75 -11.11
CA MET A 20 -2.04 9.53 -11.79
C MET A 20 -2.11 11.01 -11.37
N GLY A 21 -2.73 11.87 -12.17
CA GLY A 21 -2.96 13.29 -11.90
C GLY A 21 -4.41 13.69 -11.65
N THR A 22 -5.34 12.74 -11.70
CA THR A 22 -6.76 12.99 -11.45
C THR A 22 -7.06 12.78 -9.97
N SER A 23 -7.50 13.83 -9.27
CA SER A 23 -7.90 13.72 -7.86
C SER A 23 -9.17 12.88 -7.69
N ILE A 24 -9.33 12.26 -6.51
CA ILE A 24 -10.51 11.43 -6.22
C ILE A 24 -11.84 12.20 -6.39
N LYS A 25 -11.85 13.49 -6.02
CA LYS A 25 -12.99 14.41 -6.17
C LYS A 25 -13.45 14.59 -7.62
N LYS A 26 -12.56 14.35 -8.59
CA LYS A 26 -12.86 14.41 -10.02
C LYS A 26 -13.13 13.02 -10.60
N ALA A 27 -12.65 11.96 -9.95
CA ALA A 27 -12.74 10.59 -10.44
C ALA A 27 -13.98 9.84 -9.91
N SER A 28 -14.56 10.28 -8.79
CA SER A 28 -15.68 9.62 -8.14
C SER A 28 -16.73 10.61 -7.66
N ALA A 29 -18.01 10.23 -7.77
CA ALA A 29 -19.13 10.99 -7.21
C ALA A 29 -19.18 10.90 -5.67
N GLY A 30 -18.56 9.88 -5.07
CA GLY A 30 -18.42 9.71 -3.63
C GLY A 30 -16.94 9.58 -3.21
N GLU A 31 -16.56 10.22 -2.12
CA GLU A 31 -15.16 10.22 -1.63
C GLU A 31 -14.84 9.05 -0.69
N ASN A 32 -15.86 8.32 -0.21
CA ASN A 32 -15.70 7.11 0.60
C ASN A 32 -15.77 5.87 -0.31
N LEU A 33 -14.60 5.31 -0.61
CA LEU A 33 -14.44 4.16 -1.50
C LEU A 33 -14.70 2.83 -0.80
N SER A 34 -14.70 2.79 0.55
CA SER A 34 -15.12 1.59 1.28
C SER A 34 -16.56 1.17 0.93
N LYS A 35 -17.39 2.12 0.51
CA LYS A 35 -18.79 1.88 0.07
C LYS A 35 -18.93 1.27 -1.31
N HIS A 36 -17.84 1.13 -2.08
CA HIS A 36 -17.92 0.59 -3.44
C HIS A 36 -18.42 -0.87 -3.49
N GLY A 37 -18.39 -1.57 -2.36
CA GLY A 37 -18.97 -2.91 -2.21
C GLY A 37 -20.48 -2.95 -1.97
N GLU A 38 -21.12 -1.84 -1.58
CA GLU A 38 -22.50 -1.82 -1.05
C GLU A 38 -23.53 -2.38 -2.05
N SER A 39 -23.42 -2.01 -3.33
CA SER A 39 -24.34 -2.50 -4.39
C SER A 39 -24.25 -4.01 -4.62
N PHE A 40 -23.18 -4.65 -4.15
CA PHE A 40 -22.96 -6.09 -4.22
C PHE A 40 -23.18 -6.79 -2.86
N GLY A 41 -23.65 -6.06 -1.84
CA GLY A 41 -23.79 -6.56 -0.48
C GLY A 41 -22.45 -6.87 0.20
N ILE A 42 -21.36 -6.25 -0.24
CA ILE A 42 -20.02 -6.42 0.35
C ILE A 42 -19.80 -5.28 1.35
N PRO A 43 -19.60 -5.56 2.65
CA PRO A 43 -19.31 -4.54 3.63
C PRO A 43 -17.94 -3.90 3.38
N GLY A 44 -17.75 -2.68 3.88
CA GLY A 44 -16.49 -1.97 3.77
C GLY A 44 -16.12 -1.20 5.04
N LEU A 45 -14.80 -1.02 5.25
CA LEU A 45 -14.24 -0.25 6.36
C LEU A 45 -13.26 0.80 5.81
N GLU A 46 -13.35 2.03 6.33
CA GLU A 46 -12.31 3.04 6.16
C GLU A 46 -11.23 2.84 7.22
N VAL A 47 -9.96 2.91 6.80
CA VAL A 47 -8.80 2.71 7.65
C VAL A 47 -7.87 3.89 7.46
N ASP A 48 -7.33 4.42 8.57
CA ASP A 48 -6.22 5.34 8.49
C ASP A 48 -4.97 4.57 8.01
N GLY A 49 -4.72 4.65 6.70
CA GLY A 49 -3.58 4.00 6.05
C GLY A 49 -2.24 4.63 6.38
N MET A 50 -2.22 5.75 7.12
CA MET A 50 -1.02 6.38 7.65
C MET A 50 -0.73 5.95 9.11
N ASN A 51 -1.58 5.11 9.71
CA ASN A 51 -1.34 4.53 11.03
C ASN A 51 -1.15 3.00 10.92
N PRO A 52 0.10 2.49 11.04
CA PRO A 52 0.37 1.05 10.90
C PRO A 52 -0.35 0.15 11.92
N LEU A 53 -0.68 0.66 13.11
CA LEU A 53 -1.44 -0.09 14.11
C LEU A 53 -2.91 -0.22 13.70
N SER A 54 -3.52 0.86 13.21
CA SER A 54 -4.89 0.82 12.65
C SER A 54 -4.98 -0.12 11.46
N VAL A 55 -3.98 -0.08 10.57
CA VAL A 55 -3.89 -1.01 9.43
C VAL A 55 -3.79 -2.45 9.92
N TYR A 56 -2.93 -2.74 10.90
CA TYR A 56 -2.77 -4.09 11.45
C TYR A 56 -4.08 -4.60 12.06
N GLU A 57 -4.70 -3.83 12.95
CA GLU A 57 -5.93 -4.21 13.65
C GLU A 57 -7.07 -4.52 12.67
N VAL A 58 -7.33 -3.61 11.72
CA VAL A 58 -8.42 -3.81 10.76
C VAL A 58 -8.11 -4.95 9.79
N CYS A 59 -6.86 -5.12 9.38
CA CYS A 59 -6.47 -6.28 8.56
C CYS A 59 -6.70 -7.60 9.30
N CYS A 60 -6.38 -7.68 10.60
CA CYS A 60 -6.66 -8.86 11.41
C CYS A 60 -8.16 -9.18 11.45
N GLN A 61 -9.00 -8.17 11.70
CA GLN A 61 -10.46 -8.33 11.69
C GLN A 61 -10.99 -8.78 10.32
N ALA A 62 -10.48 -8.18 9.23
CA ALA A 62 -10.88 -8.55 7.88
C ALA A 62 -10.46 -9.97 7.51
N VAL A 63 -9.25 -10.40 7.92
CA VAL A 63 -8.76 -11.77 7.73
C VAL A 63 -9.63 -12.76 8.49
N GLU A 64 -9.99 -12.46 9.74
CA GLU A 64 -10.90 -13.30 10.53
C GLU A 64 -12.29 -13.38 9.88
N TRP A 65 -12.83 -12.24 9.42
CA TRP A 65 -14.12 -12.16 8.72
C TRP A 65 -14.18 -13.08 7.50
N VAL A 66 -13.22 -12.94 6.57
CA VAL A 66 -13.24 -13.70 5.32
C VAL A 66 -12.98 -15.18 5.57
N ARG A 67 -12.13 -15.53 6.54
CA ARG A 67 -11.83 -16.92 6.91
C ARG A 67 -12.97 -17.61 7.64
N SER A 68 -13.83 -16.85 8.32
CA SER A 68 -15.04 -17.37 8.97
C SER A 68 -16.18 -17.66 7.98
N GLY A 69 -15.97 -17.44 6.67
CA GLY A 69 -16.97 -17.72 5.64
C GLY A 69 -18.04 -16.64 5.49
N ASN A 70 -17.81 -15.46 6.06
CA ASN A 70 -18.74 -14.31 5.96
C ASN A 70 -18.74 -13.66 4.57
N GLY A 71 -17.91 -14.16 3.64
CA GLY A 71 -17.75 -13.61 2.30
C GLY A 71 -16.72 -12.48 2.25
N PRO A 72 -16.68 -11.71 1.14
CA PRO A 72 -15.66 -10.70 0.94
C PRO A 72 -15.88 -9.44 1.81
N ILE A 73 -14.86 -8.60 1.91
CA ILE A 73 -14.90 -7.28 2.56
C ILE A 73 -14.03 -6.28 1.79
N VAL A 74 -14.40 -5.00 1.79
CA VAL A 74 -13.60 -3.89 1.23
C VAL A 74 -12.87 -3.16 2.37
N LEU A 75 -11.58 -2.90 2.21
CA LEU A 75 -10.82 -2.01 3.09
C LEU A 75 -10.33 -0.82 2.28
N GLU A 76 -10.70 0.40 2.68
CA GLU A 76 -10.15 1.62 2.11
C GLU A 76 -9.04 2.16 3.02
N MET A 77 -7.80 2.02 2.58
CA MET A 77 -6.63 2.58 3.24
C MET A 77 -6.47 4.05 2.80
N LYS A 78 -6.88 4.99 3.65
CA LYS A 78 -6.65 6.42 3.42
C LYS A 78 -5.16 6.72 3.61
N THR A 79 -4.46 6.97 2.51
CA THR A 79 -3.01 7.16 2.51
C THR A 79 -2.63 8.33 1.59
N TYR A 80 -1.33 8.53 1.37
CA TYR A 80 -0.84 9.58 0.50
C TYR A 80 0.47 9.20 -0.20
N ARG A 81 0.56 9.48 -1.51
CA ARG A 81 1.78 9.21 -2.30
C ARG A 81 2.68 10.44 -2.31
N TYR A 82 3.84 10.41 -1.67
CA TYR A 82 4.72 11.59 -1.62
C TYR A 82 5.37 11.96 -2.97
N ARG A 83 5.70 10.97 -3.80
CA ARG A 83 6.34 11.19 -5.11
C ARG A 83 5.32 11.24 -6.26
N GLY A 84 5.76 11.64 -7.45
CA GLY A 84 4.95 11.56 -8.67
C GLY A 84 4.42 10.14 -8.93
N HIS A 85 3.47 10.01 -9.85
CA HIS A 85 2.86 8.73 -10.22
C HIS A 85 3.90 7.70 -10.67
N SER A 86 4.92 8.16 -11.40
CA SER A 86 6.08 7.38 -11.80
C SER A 86 7.35 8.23 -11.70
N MET A 87 8.50 7.63 -12.01
CA MET A 87 9.79 8.33 -12.05
C MET A 87 9.82 9.51 -13.03
N SER A 88 8.96 9.50 -14.05
CA SER A 88 8.87 10.55 -15.07
C SER A 88 7.78 11.60 -14.79
N ASP A 89 6.96 11.41 -13.75
CA ASP A 89 5.85 12.31 -13.44
C ASP A 89 6.29 13.46 -12.51
N PRO A 90 6.25 14.72 -12.97
CA PRO A 90 6.62 15.89 -12.17
C PRO A 90 5.57 16.29 -11.11
N ALA A 91 4.42 15.63 -11.06
CA ALA A 91 3.36 15.85 -10.06
C ALA A 91 2.74 17.26 -10.03
N LYS A 92 2.55 17.90 -11.20
CA LYS A 92 2.05 19.30 -11.32
C LYS A 92 0.59 19.53 -10.90
N TYR A 93 -0.16 18.49 -10.55
CA TYR A 93 -1.59 18.52 -10.25
C TYR A 93 -1.91 18.70 -8.75
N ARG A 94 -0.88 18.90 -7.92
CA ARG A 94 -0.98 19.10 -6.47
C ARG A 94 0.14 20.01 -6.00
N SER A 95 -0.06 20.68 -4.87
CA SER A 95 0.92 21.66 -4.37
C SER A 95 2.03 20.97 -3.58
N ARG A 96 3.20 21.62 -3.49
CA ARG A 96 4.29 21.11 -2.65
C ARG A 96 3.93 21.20 -1.17
N GLU A 97 3.16 22.24 -0.81
CA GLU A 97 2.68 22.51 0.53
C GLU A 97 1.73 21.41 1.02
N GLU A 98 0.84 20.91 0.15
CA GLU A 98 -0.04 19.78 0.48
C GLU A 98 0.78 18.53 0.83
N VAL A 99 1.75 18.17 -0.04
CA VAL A 99 2.58 16.98 0.16
C VAL A 99 3.42 17.12 1.43
N GLN A 100 4.04 18.29 1.63
CA GLN A 100 4.89 18.56 2.77
C GLN A 100 4.11 18.50 4.07
N LYS A 101 2.91 19.10 4.11
CA LYS A 101 2.02 19.05 5.28
C LYS A 101 1.70 17.61 5.69
N ILE A 102 1.29 16.76 4.74
CA ILE A 102 0.97 15.36 5.05
C ILE A 102 2.21 14.61 5.55
N LYS A 103 3.37 14.86 4.94
CA LYS A 103 4.61 14.24 5.36
C LYS A 103 5.02 14.65 6.78
N ASP A 104 4.91 15.93 7.12
CA ASP A 104 5.32 16.43 8.44
C ASP A 104 4.34 16.03 9.56
N GLU A 105 3.05 15.90 9.24
CA GLU A 105 2.01 15.65 10.24
C GLU A 105 1.60 14.18 10.36
N LYS A 106 1.89 13.33 9.37
CA LYS A 106 1.29 11.99 9.26
C LYS A 106 2.23 10.92 8.67
N ASP A 107 3.55 11.09 8.70
CA ASP A 107 4.43 10.04 8.17
C ASP A 107 4.37 8.77 9.06
N PRO A 108 3.87 7.63 8.55
CA PRO A 108 3.71 6.41 9.32
C PRO A 108 5.04 5.89 9.91
N ILE A 109 6.16 6.18 9.27
CA ILE A 109 7.49 5.73 9.71
C ILE A 109 7.92 6.56 10.91
N ASP A 110 7.75 7.88 10.87
CA ASP A 110 8.11 8.78 11.96
C ASP A 110 7.20 8.56 13.18
N ASP A 111 5.91 8.32 12.96
CA ASP A 111 4.94 8.02 14.03
C ASP A 111 5.29 6.72 14.77
N ILE A 112 5.52 5.63 14.04
CA ILE A 112 5.91 4.35 14.66
C ILE A 112 7.28 4.44 15.32
N LYS A 113 8.24 5.12 14.70
CA LYS A 113 9.55 5.34 15.31
C LYS A 113 9.42 6.04 16.66
N SER A 114 8.63 7.11 16.73
CA SER A 114 8.40 7.87 17.96
C SER A 114 7.76 6.98 19.03
N LEU A 115 6.71 6.22 18.65
CA LEU A 115 6.03 5.30 19.55
C LEU A 115 6.98 4.23 20.13
N LEU A 116 7.84 3.64 19.30
CA LEU A 116 8.81 2.62 19.74
C LEU A 116 9.83 3.16 20.73
N ILE A 117 10.30 4.40 20.53
CA ILE A 117 11.26 5.07 21.42
C ILE A 117 10.60 5.46 22.74
N GLU A 118 9.43 6.09 22.69
CA GLU A 118 8.68 6.52 23.87
C GLU A 118 8.33 5.35 24.79
N ASN A 119 7.99 4.20 24.21
CA ASN A 119 7.71 2.97 24.95
C ASN A 119 8.97 2.16 25.32
N LYS A 120 10.17 2.69 25.04
CA LYS A 120 11.47 2.05 25.35
C LYS A 120 11.61 0.64 24.74
N ILE A 121 10.94 0.40 23.62
CA ILE A 121 11.05 -0.87 22.87
C ILE A 121 12.34 -0.87 22.06
N TYR A 122 12.71 0.29 21.49
CA TYR A 122 13.97 0.51 20.80
C TYR A 122 14.61 1.84 21.20
N SER A 123 15.93 1.88 21.20
CA SER A 123 16.71 3.11 21.23
C SER A 123 16.90 3.69 19.81
N GLU A 124 17.19 4.99 19.73
CA GLU A 124 17.55 5.64 18.45
C GLU A 124 18.71 4.94 17.74
N LYS A 125 19.69 4.45 18.50
CA LYS A 125 20.85 3.74 17.97
C LYS A 125 20.44 2.42 17.31
N GLU A 126 19.52 1.67 17.93
CA GLU A 126 19.01 0.42 17.36
C GLU A 126 18.20 0.67 16.09
N ILE A 127 17.35 1.69 16.07
CA ILE A 127 16.60 2.08 14.87
C ILE A 127 17.56 2.49 13.73
N LYS A 128 18.59 3.29 14.03
CA LYS A 128 19.61 3.66 13.05
C LYS A 128 20.38 2.44 12.52
N ASN A 129 20.63 1.45 13.37
CA ASN A 129 21.26 0.20 12.94
C ASN A 129 20.34 -0.60 11.99
N ILE A 130 19.03 -0.65 12.27
CA ILE A 130 18.03 -1.25 11.37
C ILE A 130 18.07 -0.56 10.00
N ASP A 131 18.03 0.78 9.96
CA ASP A 131 18.10 1.53 8.70
C ASP A 131 19.36 1.22 7.89
N ASN A 132 20.52 1.17 8.56
CA ASN A 132 21.78 0.87 7.90
C ASN A 132 21.82 -0.56 7.35
N ASN A 133 21.30 -1.52 8.11
CA ASN A 133 21.20 -2.92 7.66
C ASN A 133 20.28 -3.05 6.44
N ILE A 134 19.13 -2.36 6.44
CA ILE A 134 18.20 -2.33 5.30
C ILE A 134 18.88 -1.71 4.07
N ARG A 135 19.58 -0.58 4.22
CA ARG A 135 20.32 0.06 3.11
C ARG A 135 21.38 -0.87 2.52
N ASN A 136 22.13 -1.58 3.36
CA ASN A 136 23.12 -2.55 2.90
C ASN A 136 22.47 -3.70 2.12
N ASN A 137 21.37 -4.26 2.64
CA ASN A 137 20.63 -5.32 1.95
C ASN A 137 20.10 -4.87 0.58
N ILE A 138 19.60 -3.63 0.48
CA ILE A 138 19.15 -3.04 -0.80
C ILE A 138 20.32 -2.88 -1.78
N SER A 139 21.50 -2.42 -1.32
CA SER A 139 22.68 -2.28 -2.18
C SER A 139 23.11 -3.63 -2.76
N ILE A 140 23.21 -4.65 -1.90
CA ILE A 140 23.58 -6.01 -2.31
C ILE A 140 22.56 -6.57 -3.31
N ALA A 141 21.27 -6.37 -3.08
CA ALA A 141 20.22 -6.81 -4.00
C ALA A 141 20.31 -6.10 -5.37
N ALA A 142 20.57 -4.79 -5.37
CA ALA A 142 20.73 -4.01 -6.59
C ALA A 142 21.98 -4.42 -7.38
N GLU A 143 23.11 -4.62 -6.71
CA GLU A 143 24.36 -5.11 -7.34
C GLU A 143 24.15 -6.49 -7.97
N LYS A 144 23.49 -7.40 -7.24
CA LYS A 144 23.16 -8.73 -7.77
C LYS A 144 22.25 -8.64 -9.00
N ALA A 145 21.25 -7.75 -8.98
CA ALA A 145 20.34 -7.57 -10.11
C ALA A 145 21.05 -6.98 -11.34
N LEU A 146 21.97 -6.04 -11.15
CA LEU A 146 22.76 -5.44 -12.23
C LEU A 146 23.81 -6.39 -12.81
N ALA A 147 24.35 -7.30 -11.99
CA ALA A 147 25.30 -8.32 -12.42
C ALA A 147 24.64 -9.56 -13.05
N ALA A 148 23.30 -9.68 -12.98
CA ALA A 148 22.59 -10.80 -13.57
C ALA A 148 22.69 -10.76 -15.09
N GLU A 149 22.87 -11.94 -15.70
CA GLU A 149 22.85 -12.07 -17.15
C GLU A 149 21.49 -11.65 -17.71
N LEU A 150 21.51 -10.95 -18.84
CA LEU A 150 20.28 -10.64 -19.56
C LEU A 150 19.63 -11.94 -20.06
N PRO A 151 18.28 -12.00 -20.07
CA PRO A 151 17.59 -13.14 -20.65
C PRO A 151 17.98 -13.32 -22.11
N SER A 152 18.11 -14.58 -22.53
CA SER A 152 18.37 -14.93 -23.92
C SER A 152 17.20 -14.53 -24.82
N LEU A 153 17.44 -14.32 -26.12
CA LEU A 153 16.37 -14.05 -27.08
C LEU A 153 15.34 -15.20 -27.15
N SER A 154 15.74 -16.45 -26.85
CA SER A 154 14.81 -17.58 -26.80
C SER A 154 13.75 -17.47 -25.69
N ASN A 155 14.06 -16.77 -24.58
CA ASN A 155 13.08 -16.58 -23.50
C ASN A 155 11.85 -15.78 -23.95
N LEU A 156 11.92 -15.05 -25.07
CA LEU A 156 10.77 -14.35 -25.66
C LEU A 156 9.61 -15.30 -26.02
N TYR A 157 9.90 -16.56 -26.33
CA TYR A 157 8.92 -17.55 -26.78
C TYR A 157 8.48 -18.52 -25.68
N GLU A 158 9.06 -18.40 -24.48
CA GLU A 158 8.66 -19.18 -23.33
C GLU A 158 7.41 -18.58 -22.68
N ASP A 159 6.65 -19.40 -21.95
CA ASP A 159 5.43 -19.02 -21.23
C ASP A 159 4.28 -18.41 -22.07
N VAL A 160 4.38 -18.43 -23.41
CA VAL A 160 3.30 -18.00 -24.32
C VAL A 160 2.13 -19.00 -24.32
N MET A 161 2.45 -20.29 -24.28
CA MET A 161 1.49 -21.40 -24.14
C MET A 161 2.09 -22.48 -23.25
N VAL A 162 1.23 -23.28 -22.62
CA VAL A 162 1.66 -24.50 -21.91
C VAL A 162 2.26 -25.46 -22.93
N LYS A 163 3.42 -26.06 -22.63
CA LYS A 163 3.98 -27.14 -23.45
C LYS A 163 3.00 -28.31 -23.40
N GLY A 164 2.46 -28.67 -24.57
CA GLY A 164 1.53 -29.81 -24.73
C GLY A 164 2.19 -31.16 -24.50
#